data_AF-A0A9D5P0Y1-F1
#
_entry.id   AF-A0A9D5P0Y1-F1
#
_cell.length_a   1.000
_cell.length_b   1.000
_cell.length_c   1.000
_cell.angle_alpha   90.00
_cell.angle_beta   90.00
_cell.angle_gamma   90.00
#
_symmetry.space_group_name_H-M   'P 1'
#
loop_
_entity.id
_entity.type
_entity.pdbx_description
1 polymer ?
#
loop_
_entity_poly.entity_id
_entity_poly.type
_entity_poly.pdbx_seq_one_letter_code
_entity_poly.pdbx_strand_id
1 'polypeptide(L)'
;MIKKFIWIMNALQVLEALASGKRLVGELYIDEVTRQLTFKAFDRSGKKRKKDKTIRHLEHGWLKESAKNLKYYESIPKKVGMASVISILERDTKIAKETLIDFELINRV
;
A
#
# COMPACT_ATOMS: atom_id res chain seq x y z
N MET A 1 9.89 18.05 -3.90
CA MET A 1 10.35 18.64 -2.61
C MET A 1 9.90 17.73 -1.48
N ILE A 2 10.82 16.95 -0.90
CA ILE A 2 10.51 16.00 0.18
C ILE A 2 10.35 16.78 1.48
N LYS A 3 9.14 16.79 2.06
CA LYS A 3 8.87 17.44 3.35
C LYS A 3 9.39 16.54 4.47
N LYS A 4 10.48 16.94 5.13
CA LYS A 4 10.97 16.27 6.35
C LYS A 4 10.13 16.75 7.53
N PHE A 5 9.40 15.82 8.15
CA PHE A 5 8.67 16.06 9.39
C PHE A 5 9.56 15.66 10.57
N ILE A 6 9.56 16.47 11.64
CA ILE A 6 10.35 16.23 12.86
C ILE A 6 9.36 15.99 13.99
N TRP A 7 9.60 14.94 14.77
CA TRP A 7 8.87 14.66 16.00
C TRP A 7 9.47 15.55 17.10
N ILE A 8 8.66 16.42 17.70
CA ILE A 8 9.13 17.38 18.69
C ILE A 8 8.33 17.17 19.97
N MET A 9 9.00 16.82 21.06
CA MET A 9 8.36 16.58 22.37
C MET A 9 8.36 17.81 23.28
N ASN A 10 9.07 18.88 22.91
CA ASN A 10 9.32 20.01 23.80
C ASN A 10 9.22 21.35 23.04
N ALA A 11 8.57 22.35 23.65
CA ALA A 11 8.42 23.71 23.16
C ALA A 11 9.73 24.38 22.67
N LEU A 12 10.87 24.09 23.30
CA LEU A 12 12.15 24.69 22.90
C LEU A 12 12.56 24.29 21.46
N GLN A 13 12.41 23.00 21.13
CA GLN A 13 12.73 22.48 19.80
C GLN A 13 11.75 23.00 18.72
N VAL A 14 10.51 23.32 19.10
CA VAL A 14 9.52 23.97 18.21
C VAL A 14 10.03 25.36 17.83
N LEU A 15 10.47 26.14 18.81
CA LEU A 15 10.99 27.49 18.61
C LEU A 15 12.25 27.49 17.75
N GLU A 16 13.20 26.59 18.00
CA GLU A 16 14.41 26.44 17.18
C GLU A 16 14.08 26.09 15.73
N ALA A 17 13.10 25.19 15.51
CA ALA A 17 12.67 24.83 14.17
C ALA A 17 12.05 26.03 13.43
N LEU A 18 11.21 26.81 14.10
CA LEU A 18 10.62 28.03 13.53
C LEU A 18 11.68 29.11 13.26
N ALA A 19 12.63 29.32 14.18
CA ALA A 19 13.74 30.24 14.02
C ALA A 19 14.65 29.87 12.82
N SER A 20 14.79 28.57 12.53
CA SER A 20 15.48 28.08 11.33
C SER A 20 14.70 28.23 10.01
N GLY A 21 13.52 28.88 10.04
CA GLY A 21 12.66 29.11 8.88
C GLY A 21 11.82 27.90 8.46
N LYS A 22 11.78 26.82 9.25
CA LYS A 22 10.95 25.65 8.96
C LYS A 22 9.51 25.90 9.36
N ARG A 23 8.58 25.19 8.70
CA ARG A 23 7.15 25.23 9.02
C ARG A 23 6.71 23.94 9.68
N LEU A 24 5.93 24.07 10.75
CA LEU A 24 5.36 22.95 11.50
C LEU A 24 3.85 22.87 11.25
N VAL A 25 3.29 21.67 11.22
CA VAL A 25 1.85 21.45 11.08
C VAL A 25 1.43 20.35 12.06
N GLY A 26 0.54 20.68 12.99
CA GLY A 26 0.13 19.82 14.08
C GLY A 26 -0.76 20.55 15.09
N GLU A 27 -1.03 19.89 16.20
CA GLU A 27 -1.75 20.43 17.36
C GLU A 27 -0.76 20.89 18.41
N LEU A 28 -0.95 22.10 18.94
CA LEU A 28 -0.20 22.65 20.07
C LEU A 28 -1.12 22.74 21.27
N TYR A 29 -0.77 22.13 22.40
CA TYR A 29 -1.58 22.12 23.60
C TYR A 29 -0.71 22.06 24.86
N ILE A 30 -1.30 22.41 26.01
CA ILE A 30 -0.67 22.19 27.31
C ILE A 30 -1.15 20.83 27.80
N ASP A 31 -0.21 19.92 28.08
CA ASP A 31 -0.52 18.62 28.64
C ASP A 31 -1.04 18.80 30.08
N GLU A 32 -2.22 18.26 30.37
CA GLU A 32 -2.88 18.41 31.67
C GLU A 32 -2.12 17.74 32.81
N VAL A 33 -1.39 16.66 32.51
CA VAL A 33 -0.66 15.87 33.50
C VAL A 33 0.71 16.48 33.77
N THR A 34 1.48 16.72 32.70
CA THR A 34 2.85 17.23 32.83
C THR A 34 2.91 18.75 32.97
N ARG A 35 1.80 19.45 32.65
CA ARG A 35 1.71 20.92 32.58
C ARG A 35 2.72 21.55 31.59
N GLN A 36 3.21 20.77 30.64
CA GLN A 36 4.18 21.21 29.64
C GLN A 36 3.51 21.57 28.31
N LEU A 37 4.03 22.60 27.63
CA LEU A 37 3.62 22.95 26.28
C LEU A 37 4.13 21.90 25.29
N THR A 38 3.22 21.13 24.72
CA THR A 38 3.48 19.97 23.88
C THR A 38 2.99 20.22 22.45
N PHE A 39 3.79 19.83 21.46
CA PHE A 39 3.43 19.90 20.06
C PHE A 39 3.29 18.50 19.46
N LYS A 40 2.09 18.13 19.02
CA LYS A 40 1.81 16.86 18.36
C LYS A 40 1.66 17.06 16.86
N ALA A 41 2.65 16.61 16.09
CA ALA A 41 2.56 16.63 14.63
C ALA A 41 1.40 15.75 14.15
N PHE A 42 0.66 16.22 13.13
CA PHE A 42 -0.37 15.37 12.52
C PHE A 42 0.27 14.14 11.89
N ASP A 43 -0.24 12.96 12.24
CA ASP A 43 0.18 11.74 11.58
C ASP A 43 -0.37 11.73 10.14
N ARG A 44 0.52 12.03 9.20
CA ARG A 44 0.25 11.95 7.76
C ARG A 44 0.60 10.59 7.19
N SER A 45 0.95 9.61 8.03
CA SER A 45 1.11 8.24 7.55
C SER A 45 -0.24 7.80 6.99
N GLY A 46 -0.34 7.81 5.66
CA GLY A 46 -1.55 7.34 4.98
C GLY A 46 -1.83 5.93 5.49
N LYS A 47 -3.11 5.59 5.68
CA LYS A 47 -3.52 4.23 6.10
C LYS A 47 -2.75 3.21 5.26
N LYS A 48 -1.86 2.44 5.88
CA LYS A 48 -1.08 1.39 5.21
C LYS A 48 -2.07 0.31 4.75
N ARG A 49 -2.50 0.39 3.49
CA ARG A 49 -3.32 -0.67 2.90
C ARG A 49 -2.46 -1.91 2.79
N LYS A 50 -2.94 -3.04 3.35
CA LYS A 50 -2.32 -4.33 3.09
C LYS A 50 -2.34 -4.56 1.57
N LYS A 51 -1.18 -4.84 1.00
CA LYS A 51 -1.08 -5.16 -0.43
C LYS A 51 -1.69 -6.55 -0.67
N ASP A 52 -2.35 -6.72 -1.81
CA ASP A 52 -2.86 -8.02 -2.22
C ASP A 52 -1.69 -9.01 -2.36
N LYS A 53 -1.86 -10.22 -1.82
CA LYS A 53 -0.90 -11.32 -1.91
C LYS A 53 -0.95 -11.89 -3.33
N THR A 54 0.20 -12.13 -3.95
CA THR A 54 0.22 -12.80 -5.25
C THR A 54 0.20 -14.30 -5.02
N ILE A 55 -0.81 -14.98 -5.59
CA ILE A 55 -0.94 -16.43 -5.56
C ILE A 55 -0.08 -17.02 -6.69
N ARG A 56 -0.21 -16.46 -7.90
CA ARG A 56 0.47 -16.97 -9.08
C ARG A 56 0.80 -15.87 -10.08
N HIS A 57 1.98 -15.98 -10.67
CA HIS A 57 2.38 -15.23 -11.85
C HIS A 57 1.98 -16.01 -13.10
N LEU A 58 1.28 -15.33 -14.01
CA LEU A 58 0.96 -15.82 -15.34
C LEU A 58 1.90 -15.13 -16.33
N GLU A 59 1.98 -15.62 -17.56
CA GLU A 59 2.89 -15.03 -18.55
C GLU A 59 2.52 -13.58 -18.86
N HIS A 60 1.22 -13.30 -18.93
CA HIS A 60 0.71 -11.95 -19.21
C HIS A 60 -0.09 -11.38 -18.04
N GLY A 61 0.00 -11.96 -16.84
CA GLY A 61 -0.93 -11.61 -15.77
C GLY A 61 -0.55 -12.06 -14.37
N TRP A 62 -1.48 -11.87 -13.44
CA TRP A 62 -1.35 -12.27 -12.06
C TRP A 62 -2.68 -12.72 -11.48
N LEU A 63 -2.63 -13.77 -10.67
CA LEU A 63 -3.69 -14.13 -9.75
C LEU A 63 -3.31 -13.65 -8.34
N LYS A 64 -4.17 -12.84 -7.73
CA LYS A 64 -3.93 -12.21 -6.42
C LYS A 64 -5.08 -12.43 -5.46
N GLU A 65 -4.76 -12.46 -4.18
CA GLU A 65 -5.69 -12.53 -3.07
C GLU A 65 -5.66 -11.23 -2.27
N SER A 66 -6.85 -10.66 -2.06
CA SER A 66 -7.08 -9.59 -1.10
C SER A 66 -7.85 -10.16 0.09
N ALA A 67 -8.01 -9.37 1.16
CA ALA A 67 -8.72 -9.82 2.36
C ALA A 67 -10.18 -10.28 2.14
N LYS A 68 -10.80 -9.95 1.00
CA LYS A 68 -12.19 -10.30 0.69
C LYS A 68 -12.42 -10.90 -0.70
N ASN A 69 -11.43 -10.83 -1.59
CA ASN A 69 -11.62 -11.16 -3.00
C ASN A 69 -10.38 -11.80 -3.59
N LEU A 70 -10.60 -12.76 -4.50
CA LEU A 70 -9.63 -13.22 -5.47
C LEU A 70 -9.71 -12.33 -6.71
N LYS A 71 -8.56 -11.99 -7.29
CA LYS A 71 -8.45 -11.05 -8.42
C LYS A 71 -7.56 -11.65 -9.49
N TYR A 72 -8.08 -11.72 -10.71
CA TYR A 72 -7.35 -12.13 -11.90
C TYR A 72 -7.09 -10.90 -12.77
N TYR A 73 -5.83 -10.68 -13.11
CA TYR A 73 -5.37 -9.58 -13.94
C TYR A 73 -4.59 -10.09 -15.13
N GLU A 74 -4.82 -9.51 -16.29
CA GLU A 74 -4.10 -9.85 -17.51
C GLU A 74 -3.83 -8.60 -18.34
N SER A 75 -2.65 -8.55 -18.96
CA SER A 75 -2.16 -7.44 -19.76
C SER A 75 -1.38 -7.98 -20.95
N ILE A 76 -2.10 -8.14 -22.06
CA ILE A 76 -1.55 -8.70 -23.31
C ILE A 76 -1.17 -7.54 -24.24
N PRO A 77 0.05 -7.51 -24.81
CA PRO A 77 0.44 -6.47 -25.75
C PRO A 77 -0.44 -6.47 -27.01
N LYS A 78 -0.87 -5.29 -27.48
CA LYS A 78 -1.70 -5.18 -28.70
C LYS A 78 -0.99 -5.69 -29.98
N LYS A 79 0.34 -5.74 -29.97
CA LYS A 79 1.17 -6.13 -31.12
C LYS A 79 1.14 -7.62 -31.47
N VAL A 80 0.63 -8.48 -30.59
CA VAL A 80 0.68 -9.95 -30.77
C VAL A 80 -0.41 -10.44 -31.75
N GLY A 81 -1.40 -9.59 -32.08
CA GLY A 81 -2.51 -9.94 -32.96
C GLY A 81 -3.64 -10.69 -32.24
N MET A 82 -4.87 -10.60 -32.77
CA MET A 82 -6.07 -11.04 -32.05
C MET A 82 -6.13 -12.55 -31.82
N ALA A 83 -5.70 -13.36 -32.79
CA ALA A 83 -5.68 -14.83 -32.64
C ALA A 83 -4.77 -15.27 -31.48
N SER A 84 -3.60 -14.66 -31.37
CA SER A 84 -2.68 -14.92 -30.25
C SER A 84 -3.22 -14.40 -28.93
N VAL A 85 -3.91 -13.24 -28.92
CA VAL A 85 -4.60 -12.74 -27.71
C VAL A 85 -5.61 -13.77 -27.21
N ILE A 86 -6.45 -14.34 -28.08
CA ILE A 86 -7.44 -15.36 -27.69
C ILE A 86 -6.73 -16.60 -27.12
N SER A 87 -5.70 -17.09 -27.80
CA SER A 87 -4.95 -18.26 -27.34
C SER A 87 -4.28 -18.03 -25.97
N ILE A 88 -3.73 -16.84 -25.75
CA ILE A 88 -3.13 -16.43 -24.47
C ILE A 88 -4.21 -16.41 -23.38
N LEU A 89 -5.35 -15.77 -23.62
CA LEU A 89 -6.46 -15.70 -22.67
C LEU A 89 -6.92 -17.09 -22.24
N GLU A 90 -7.11 -18.01 -23.19
CA GLU A 90 -7.54 -19.38 -22.91
C GLU A 90 -6.53 -20.12 -22.03
N ARG A 91 -5.24 -20.01 -22.35
CA ARG A 91 -4.16 -20.66 -21.61
C ARG A 91 -4.02 -20.09 -20.20
N ASP A 92 -3.91 -18.76 -20.07
CA ASP A 92 -3.68 -18.12 -18.77
C ASP A 92 -4.91 -18.29 -17.86
N THR A 93 -6.13 -18.28 -18.42
CA THR A 93 -7.36 -18.61 -17.70
C THR A 93 -7.35 -20.07 -17.22
N LYS A 94 -6.91 -21.02 -18.03
CA LYS A 94 -6.81 -22.44 -17.63
C LYS A 94 -5.86 -22.60 -16.44
N ILE A 95 -4.66 -22.02 -16.53
CA ILE A 95 -3.66 -22.08 -15.46
C ILE A 95 -4.19 -21.45 -14.17
N ALA A 96 -4.88 -20.31 -14.27
CA ALA A 96 -5.47 -19.66 -13.11
C ALA A 96 -6.57 -20.50 -12.45
N LYS A 97 -7.41 -21.19 -13.24
CA LYS A 97 -8.42 -22.11 -12.70
C LYS A 97 -7.78 -23.27 -11.94
N GLU A 98 -6.77 -23.92 -12.52
CA GLU A 98 -6.02 -25.00 -11.86
C GLU A 98 -5.39 -24.50 -10.56
N THR A 99 -4.74 -23.33 -10.61
CA THR A 99 -4.15 -22.69 -9.42
C THR A 99 -5.18 -22.41 -8.33
N LEU A 100 -6.40 -21.99 -8.67
CA LEU A 100 -7.45 -21.72 -7.70
C LEU A 100 -7.93 -22.99 -7.00
N ILE A 101 -8.01 -24.11 -7.72
CA ILE A 101 -8.34 -25.42 -7.16
C ILE A 101 -7.25 -25.83 -6.16
N ASP A 102 -5.98 -25.76 -6.56
CA ASP A 102 -4.85 -26.09 -5.66
C ASP A 102 -4.83 -25.19 -4.42
N PHE A 103 -5.06 -23.89 -4.62
CA PHE A 103 -5.13 -22.91 -3.53
C PHE A 103 -6.25 -23.24 -2.54
N GLU A 104 -7.42 -23.65 -3.02
CA GLU A 104 -8.52 -24.07 -2.15
C GLU A 104 -8.18 -25.35 -1.39
N LEU A 105 -7.58 -26.34 -2.04
CA LEU A 105 -7.21 -27.61 -1.41
C LEU A 105 -6.16 -27.40 -0.31
N ILE A 106 -5.14 -26.58 -0.55
CA ILE A 106 -4.06 -26.31 0.42
C ILE A 106 -4.59 -25.55 1.65
N ASN A 107 -5.50 -24.60 1.47
CA ASN A 107 -5.98 -23.77 2.58
C ASN A 107 -7.18 -24.36 3.34
N ARG A 108 -7.79 -25.45 2.84
CA ARG A 108 -8.87 -26.17 3.53
C ARG A 108 -8.37 -27.27 4.48
N VAL A 109 -7.09 -27.66 4.39
CA VAL A 109 -6.40 -28.58 5.31
C VAL A 109 -5.76 -27.78 6.44
#